data_AF-A0A2E2EES2-F1
#
_entry.id   AF-A0A2E2EES2-F1
#
_cell.length_a   1.000
_cell.length_b   1.000
_cell.length_c   1.000
_cell.angle_alpha   90.00
_cell.angle_beta   90.00
_cell.angle_gamma   90.00
#
_symmetry.space_group_name_H-M   'P 1'
#
loop_
_entity.id
_entity.type
_entity.pdbx_description
1 polymer ?
#
loop_
_entity_poly.entity_id
_entity_poly.type
_entity_poly.pdbx_seq_one_letter_code
_entity_poly.pdbx_strand_id
1 'polypeptide(L)'
;MKIALLSVTLLASISIHANEIYNCLDKEESLIREAIQDSHISREKILSDIEFAISERKGELSKKVVKKLQKSKYMLKCAGWRTRNLKFDCSEKEYVGYFMKVFPIFGNEVDVASYHMRNVDYDFLVGSIIHEATHKCGTNDADYFYQKNQVPHSKWYSEWQNIASTYDYWSIKGFCVPEIDC
;
A
#
# COMPACT_ATOMS: atom_id res chain seq x y z
N MET A 1 2.56 -57.28 -13.86
CA MET A 1 3.55 -56.37 -13.25
C MET A 1 2.91 -54.99 -13.16
N LYS A 2 2.51 -54.53 -11.97
CA LYS A 2 1.86 -53.22 -11.77
C LYS A 2 2.94 -52.21 -11.36
N ILE A 3 3.15 -51.17 -12.16
CA ILE A 3 4.01 -50.03 -11.81
C ILE A 3 3.16 -49.09 -10.95
N ALA A 4 3.52 -48.94 -9.69
CA ALA A 4 2.96 -47.92 -8.81
C ALA A 4 3.67 -46.59 -9.11
N LEU A 5 2.94 -45.62 -9.65
CA LEU A 5 3.40 -44.23 -9.71
C LEU A 5 3.30 -43.64 -8.30
N LEU A 6 4.44 -43.36 -7.67
CA LEU A 6 4.52 -42.49 -6.51
C LEU A 6 4.43 -41.04 -7.01
N SER A 7 3.27 -40.41 -6.83
CA SER A 7 3.11 -38.96 -6.96
C SER A 7 3.79 -38.29 -5.77
N VAL A 8 5.01 -37.78 -5.97
CA VAL A 8 5.66 -36.88 -5.03
C VAL A 8 5.02 -35.50 -5.20
N THR A 9 4.09 -35.17 -4.31
CA THR A 9 3.55 -33.81 -4.21
C THR A 9 4.64 -32.93 -3.63
N LEU A 10 5.26 -32.11 -4.48
CA LEU A 10 6.20 -31.08 -4.05
C LEU A 10 5.42 -29.98 -3.32
N LEU A 11 5.37 -30.05 -1.99
CA LEU A 11 4.98 -28.92 -1.17
C LEU A 11 6.05 -27.85 -1.35
N ALA A 12 5.81 -26.91 -2.26
CA ALA A 12 6.60 -25.69 -2.32
C ALA A 12 6.30 -24.93 -1.03
N SER A 13 7.20 -25.06 -0.05
CA SER A 13 7.26 -24.17 1.11
C SER A 13 7.46 -22.76 0.56
N ILE A 14 6.37 -22.01 0.40
CA ILE A 14 6.46 -20.58 0.19
C ILE A 14 7.05 -20.07 1.49
N SER A 15 8.35 -19.78 1.52
CA SER A 15 8.95 -19.02 2.60
C SER A 15 8.21 -17.68 2.64
N ILE A 16 7.20 -17.59 3.49
CA ILE A 16 6.59 -16.35 3.91
C ILE A 16 7.73 -15.63 4.62
N HIS A 17 8.44 -14.78 3.88
CA HIS A 17 9.38 -13.86 4.49
C HIS A 17 8.51 -12.92 5.32
N ALA A 18 8.37 -13.23 6.60
CA ALA A 18 7.70 -12.34 7.52
C ALA A 18 8.53 -11.06 7.58
N ASN A 19 7.86 -9.91 7.45
CA ASN A 19 8.50 -8.62 7.63
C ASN A 19 9.25 -8.57 8.97
N GLU A 20 10.47 -8.06 8.93
CA GLU A 20 11.21 -7.72 10.13
C GLU A 20 10.49 -6.53 10.80
N ILE A 21 10.08 -6.71 12.05
CA ILE A 21 9.44 -5.68 12.87
C ILE A 21 10.18 -5.70 14.20
N TYR A 22 10.66 -4.55 14.65
CA TYR A 22 11.52 -4.48 15.83
C TYR A 22 11.38 -3.15 16.58
N ASN A 23 11.86 -3.11 17.82
CA ASN A 23 11.67 -2.01 18.78
C ASN A 23 10.20 -1.65 19.06
N CYS A 24 9.25 -2.50 18.66
CA CYS A 24 7.82 -2.34 18.88
C CYS A 24 7.41 -3.03 20.19
N LEU A 25 6.36 -2.54 20.83
CA LEU A 25 5.65 -3.31 21.84
C LEU A 25 4.96 -4.50 21.16
N ASP A 26 4.79 -5.63 21.86
CA ASP A 26 4.15 -6.84 21.29
C ASP A 26 2.80 -6.56 20.61
N LYS A 27 2.00 -5.66 21.21
CA LYS A 27 0.72 -5.22 20.64
C LYS A 27 0.89 -4.45 19.33
N GLU A 28 1.88 -3.56 19.26
CA GLU A 28 2.18 -2.78 18.04
C GLU A 28 2.67 -3.71 16.93
N GLU A 29 3.56 -4.65 17.25
CA GLU A 29 4.05 -5.64 16.30
C GLU A 29 2.88 -6.47 15.75
N SER A 30 2.01 -6.99 16.62
CA SER A 30 0.85 -7.76 16.19
C SER A 30 -0.06 -6.97 15.25
N LEU A 31 -0.35 -5.70 15.59
CA LEU A 31 -1.16 -4.80 14.76
C LEU A 31 -0.51 -4.52 13.40
N ILE A 32 0.80 -4.27 13.37
CA ILE A 32 1.53 -4.04 12.12
C ILE A 32 1.50 -5.31 11.26
N ARG A 33 1.68 -6.50 11.84
CA ARG A 33 1.61 -7.78 11.09
C ARG A 33 0.23 -8.01 10.47
N GLU A 34 -0.82 -7.76 11.21
CA GLU A 34 -2.21 -7.85 10.72
C GLU A 34 -2.46 -6.85 9.60
N ALA A 35 -2.07 -5.59 9.82
CA ALA A 35 -2.26 -4.54 8.84
C ALA A 35 -1.44 -4.75 7.56
N ILE A 36 -0.27 -5.41 7.63
CA ILE A 36 0.48 -5.84 6.44
C ILE A 36 -0.36 -6.82 5.63
N GLN A 37 -0.97 -7.82 6.27
CA GLN A 37 -1.82 -8.80 5.58
C GLN A 37 -3.03 -8.14 4.93
N ASP A 38 -3.72 -7.27 5.66
CA ASP A 38 -4.90 -6.56 5.15
C ASP A 38 -4.54 -5.53 4.07
N SER A 39 -3.34 -4.95 4.11
CA SER A 39 -2.83 -4.09 3.04
C SER A 39 -2.67 -4.87 1.73
N HIS A 40 -2.31 -6.17 1.80
CA HIS A 40 -2.28 -7.02 0.62
C HIS A 40 -3.68 -7.22 0.04
N ILE A 41 -4.69 -7.48 0.90
CA ILE A 41 -6.08 -7.68 0.46
C ILE A 41 -6.64 -6.39 -0.14
N SER A 42 -6.49 -5.25 0.55
CA SER A 42 -6.97 -3.94 0.08
C SER A 42 -6.30 -3.55 -1.25
N ARG A 43 -4.98 -3.75 -1.39
CA ARG A 43 -4.28 -3.54 -2.67
C ARG A 43 -4.86 -4.39 -3.80
N GLU A 44 -5.07 -5.69 -3.60
CA GLU A 44 -5.63 -6.55 -4.66
C GLU A 44 -7.05 -6.13 -5.05
N LYS A 45 -7.86 -5.70 -4.08
CA LYS A 45 -9.17 -5.12 -4.36
C LYS A 45 -9.07 -3.88 -5.22
N ILE A 46 -8.21 -2.91 -4.86
CA ILE A 46 -8.01 -1.68 -5.63
C ILE A 46 -7.51 -2.00 -7.05
N LEU A 47 -6.60 -2.97 -7.20
CA LEU A 47 -6.14 -3.43 -8.51
C LEU A 47 -7.29 -3.95 -9.38
N SER A 48 -8.18 -4.74 -8.79
CA SER A 48 -9.39 -5.25 -9.46
C SER A 48 -10.35 -4.13 -9.82
N ASP A 49 -10.58 -3.16 -8.92
CA ASP A 49 -11.44 -2.01 -9.18
C ASP A 49 -10.89 -1.13 -10.33
N ILE A 50 -9.57 -0.94 -10.40
CA ILE A 50 -8.93 -0.24 -11.53
C ILE A 50 -9.11 -1.02 -12.84
N GLU A 51 -8.95 -2.35 -12.81
CA GLU A 51 -9.16 -3.21 -13.98
C GLU A 51 -10.57 -3.11 -14.51
N PHE A 52 -11.55 -3.20 -13.62
CA PHE A 52 -12.97 -3.02 -13.93
C PHE A 52 -13.26 -1.64 -14.52
N ALA A 53 -12.73 -0.56 -13.92
CA ALA A 53 -12.92 0.79 -14.44
C ALA A 53 -12.36 0.94 -15.87
N ILE A 54 -11.17 0.38 -16.15
CA ILE A 54 -10.57 0.43 -17.49
C ILE A 54 -11.38 -0.37 -18.51
N SER A 55 -11.94 -1.53 -18.14
CA SER A 55 -12.68 -2.40 -19.08
C SER A 55 -14.11 -1.92 -19.31
N GLU A 56 -14.85 -1.67 -18.23
CA GLU A 56 -16.30 -1.46 -18.28
C GLU A 56 -16.69 0.01 -18.45
N ARG A 57 -15.84 0.95 -18.01
CA ARG A 57 -16.14 2.39 -18.07
C ARG A 57 -15.40 3.12 -19.20
N LYS A 58 -14.92 2.39 -20.21
CA LYS A 58 -14.11 2.92 -21.31
C LYS A 58 -14.75 4.12 -22.04
N GLY A 59 -16.07 4.21 -22.07
CA GLY A 59 -16.79 5.35 -22.66
C GLY A 59 -16.73 6.64 -21.84
N GLU A 60 -16.49 6.54 -20.53
CA GLU A 60 -16.38 7.67 -19.59
C GLU A 60 -14.92 8.13 -19.43
N LEU A 61 -13.96 7.23 -19.65
CA LEU A 61 -12.55 7.49 -19.38
C LEU A 61 -11.83 8.10 -20.59
N SER A 62 -11.25 9.29 -20.40
CA SER A 62 -10.31 9.85 -21.39
C SER A 62 -9.05 8.99 -21.50
N LYS A 63 -8.35 9.04 -22.66
CA LYS A 63 -7.05 8.36 -22.84
C LYS A 63 -6.02 8.77 -21.78
N LYS A 64 -6.07 10.02 -21.27
CA LYS A 64 -5.17 10.50 -20.21
C LYS A 64 -5.49 9.78 -18.90
N VAL A 65 -6.76 9.70 -18.51
CA VAL A 65 -7.20 9.01 -17.28
C VAL A 65 -6.84 7.51 -17.33
N VAL A 66 -7.07 6.83 -18.46
CA VAL A 66 -6.68 5.41 -18.62
C VAL A 66 -5.18 5.22 -18.40
N LYS A 67 -4.31 6.09 -18.93
CA LYS A 67 -2.85 6.03 -18.70
C LYS A 67 -2.50 6.23 -17.22
N LYS A 68 -3.19 7.13 -16.52
CA LYS A 68 -2.98 7.36 -15.08
C LYS A 68 -3.38 6.12 -14.27
N LEU A 69 -4.53 5.53 -14.55
CA LEU A 69 -5.00 4.28 -13.94
C LEU A 69 -4.03 3.11 -14.20
N GLN A 70 -3.53 2.96 -15.43
CA GLN A 70 -2.50 1.95 -15.75
C GLN A 70 -1.21 2.16 -14.95
N LYS A 71 -0.79 3.42 -14.75
CA LYS A 71 0.35 3.75 -13.89
C LYS A 71 0.05 3.41 -12.42
N SER A 72 -1.16 3.67 -11.93
CA SER A 72 -1.58 3.25 -10.59
C SER A 72 -1.54 1.74 -10.40
N LYS A 73 -1.95 0.95 -11.40
CA LYS A 73 -1.77 -0.51 -11.37
C LYS A 73 -0.30 -0.91 -11.22
N TYR A 74 0.59 -0.26 -11.95
CA TYR A 74 2.03 -0.50 -11.83
C TYR A 74 2.53 -0.18 -10.40
N MET A 75 2.13 0.98 -9.84
CA MET A 75 2.53 1.37 -8.48
C MET A 75 2.05 0.36 -7.44
N LEU A 76 0.79 -0.06 -7.50
CA LEU A 76 0.23 -1.05 -6.59
C LEU A 76 0.95 -2.40 -6.72
N LYS A 77 1.14 -2.91 -7.94
CA LYS A 77 1.88 -4.19 -8.14
C LYS A 77 3.30 -4.12 -7.60
N CYS A 78 4.01 -3.01 -7.84
CA CYS A 78 5.32 -2.77 -7.27
C CYS A 78 5.27 -2.70 -5.74
N ALA A 79 4.31 -1.97 -5.17
CA ALA A 79 4.13 -1.84 -3.72
C ALA A 79 3.89 -3.21 -3.07
N GLY A 80 3.12 -4.09 -3.70
CA GLY A 80 2.92 -5.45 -3.21
C GLY A 80 4.19 -6.30 -3.18
N TRP A 81 5.11 -6.12 -4.14
CA TRP A 81 6.42 -6.75 -4.10
C TRP A 81 7.34 -6.09 -3.05
N ARG A 82 7.33 -4.76 -2.96
CA ARG A 82 8.14 -3.98 -2.01
C ARG A 82 7.77 -4.25 -0.56
N THR A 83 6.48 -4.34 -0.26
CA THR A 83 5.95 -4.57 1.09
C THR A 83 6.61 -5.78 1.74
N ARG A 84 6.83 -6.88 1.01
CA ARG A 84 7.48 -8.11 1.52
C ARG A 84 8.91 -7.92 2.02
N ASN A 85 9.57 -6.84 1.60
CA ASN A 85 10.96 -6.55 1.94
C ASN A 85 11.10 -5.35 2.89
N LEU A 86 9.99 -4.70 3.26
CA LEU A 86 10.01 -3.60 4.22
C LEU A 86 10.33 -4.11 5.62
N LYS A 87 11.07 -3.30 6.36
CA LYS A 87 11.36 -3.50 7.79
C LYS A 87 10.69 -2.37 8.56
N PHE A 88 10.04 -2.68 9.67
CA PHE A 88 9.32 -1.68 10.46
C PHE A 88 10.03 -1.47 11.80
N ASP A 89 10.48 -0.25 12.05
CA ASP A 89 11.15 0.14 13.29
C ASP A 89 10.23 1.04 14.13
N CYS A 90 9.89 0.62 15.34
CA CYS A 90 9.14 1.45 16.29
C CYS A 90 10.03 2.20 17.29
N SER A 91 11.32 2.43 17.00
CA SER A 91 12.26 3.12 17.89
C SER A 91 11.85 4.55 18.25
N GLU A 92 11.10 5.22 17.36
CA GLU A 92 10.56 6.57 17.61
C GLU A 92 9.39 6.53 18.61
N LYS A 93 9.71 6.82 19.88
CA LYS A 93 8.74 6.79 20.99
C LYS A 93 8.15 8.15 21.34
N GLU A 94 8.73 9.24 20.84
CA GLU A 94 8.26 10.60 21.10
C GLU A 94 7.25 11.07 20.05
N TYR A 95 6.57 12.18 20.33
CA TYR A 95 5.69 12.79 19.34
C TYR A 95 6.52 13.36 18.19
N VAL A 96 6.22 12.89 16.97
CA VAL A 96 6.80 13.40 15.73
C VAL A 96 5.72 13.77 14.73
N GLY A 97 6.05 14.62 13.76
CA GLY A 97 5.09 15.12 12.76
C GLY A 97 4.67 14.12 11.68
N TYR A 98 5.07 12.84 11.78
CA TYR A 98 4.76 11.78 10.82
C TYR A 98 4.23 10.54 11.54
N PHE A 99 3.43 9.73 10.85
CA PHE A 99 2.94 8.45 11.38
C PHE A 99 3.88 7.31 11.00
N MET A 100 4.13 7.17 9.69
CA MET A 100 5.17 6.32 9.12
C MET A 100 6.04 7.16 8.19
N LYS A 101 7.28 6.72 7.97
CA LYS A 101 8.20 7.38 7.05
C LYS A 101 9.18 6.39 6.44
N VAL A 102 9.32 6.44 5.12
CA VAL A 102 10.33 5.67 4.38
C VAL A 102 11.14 6.59 3.47
N PHE A 103 12.43 6.31 3.32
CA PHE A 103 13.23 6.98 2.29
C PHE A 103 12.96 6.32 0.91
N PRO A 104 12.43 7.01 -0.11
CA PRO A 104 11.98 6.35 -1.35
C PRO A 104 13.07 5.56 -2.10
N ILE A 105 14.33 6.02 -2.02
CA ILE A 105 15.47 5.47 -2.79
C ILE A 105 16.37 4.54 -1.96
N PHE A 106 16.46 4.76 -0.64
CA PHE A 106 17.47 4.12 0.21
C PHE A 106 16.85 3.22 1.27
N GLY A 107 17.52 2.11 1.57
CA GLY A 107 17.09 1.13 2.58
C GLY A 107 15.74 0.48 2.27
N ASN A 108 15.22 -0.29 3.22
CA ASN A 108 13.85 -0.81 3.21
C ASN A 108 13.14 -0.54 4.55
N GLU A 109 13.71 0.33 5.37
CA GLU A 109 13.22 0.64 6.71
C GLU A 109 12.10 1.68 6.66
N VAL A 110 11.03 1.39 7.38
CA VAL A 110 9.89 2.26 7.64
C VAL A 110 9.95 2.62 9.11
N ASP A 111 10.20 3.89 9.39
CA ASP A 111 10.13 4.43 10.75
C ASP A 111 8.65 4.51 11.13
N VAL A 112 8.25 3.82 12.20
CA VAL A 112 6.89 3.83 12.75
C VAL A 112 6.89 4.62 14.05
N ALA A 113 6.15 5.72 14.07
CA ALA A 113 6.03 6.55 15.27
C ALA A 113 5.12 5.87 16.30
N SER A 114 5.73 5.15 17.25
CA SER A 114 5.06 4.37 18.31
C SER A 114 4.14 5.23 19.18
N TYR A 115 4.44 6.52 19.35
CA TYR A 115 3.54 7.46 20.02
C TYR A 115 2.13 7.46 19.38
N HIS A 116 2.06 7.49 18.05
CA HIS A 116 0.80 7.56 17.30
C HIS A 116 0.08 6.21 17.22
N MET A 117 0.80 5.09 17.34
CA MET A 117 0.23 3.73 17.32
C MET A 117 -0.79 3.47 18.44
N ARG A 118 -0.75 4.24 19.54
CA ARG A 118 -1.64 4.04 20.70
C ARG A 118 -3.12 4.28 20.39
N ASN A 119 -3.40 5.22 19.48
CA ASN A 119 -4.77 5.65 19.14
C ASN A 119 -5.01 5.60 17.63
N VAL A 120 -4.21 4.82 16.90
CA VAL A 120 -4.33 4.75 15.45
C VAL A 120 -5.63 4.06 15.06
N ASP A 121 -6.31 4.62 14.07
CA ASP A 121 -7.39 3.93 13.36
C ASP A 121 -6.82 2.78 12.52
N TYR A 122 -7.43 1.61 12.56
CA TYR A 122 -6.84 0.41 11.93
C TYR A 122 -6.83 0.53 10.40
N ASP A 123 -7.90 1.06 9.79
CA ASP A 123 -7.95 1.26 8.35
C ASP A 123 -6.87 2.26 7.91
N PHE A 124 -6.64 3.30 8.72
CA PHE A 124 -5.54 4.23 8.49
C PHE A 124 -4.16 3.56 8.53
N LEU A 125 -3.91 2.64 9.47
CA LEU A 125 -2.68 1.86 9.53
C LEU A 125 -2.49 0.98 8.28
N VAL A 126 -3.56 0.29 7.84
CA VAL A 126 -3.56 -0.51 6.60
C VAL A 126 -3.22 0.36 5.38
N GLY A 127 -3.89 1.51 5.24
CA GLY A 127 -3.62 2.45 4.17
C GLY A 127 -2.20 3.01 4.19
N SER A 128 -1.67 3.29 5.38
CA SER A 128 -0.29 3.79 5.58
C SER A 128 0.76 2.79 5.12
N ILE A 129 0.55 1.49 5.30
CA ILE A 129 1.49 0.48 4.77
C ILE A 129 1.53 0.53 3.24
N ILE A 130 0.38 0.70 2.58
CA ILE A 130 0.32 0.87 1.12
C ILE A 130 1.02 2.16 0.71
N HIS A 131 0.79 3.26 1.43
CA HIS A 131 1.43 4.56 1.22
C HIS A 131 2.96 4.42 1.19
N GLU A 132 3.56 3.93 2.26
CA GLU A 132 5.00 3.76 2.37
C GLU A 132 5.56 2.81 1.32
N ALA A 133 4.86 1.71 1.05
CA ALA A 133 5.29 0.77 0.02
C ALA A 133 5.30 1.40 -1.39
N THR A 134 4.40 2.33 -1.69
CA THR A 134 4.37 3.02 -2.99
C THR A 134 5.52 4.02 -3.16
N HIS A 135 6.08 4.59 -2.09
CA HIS A 135 7.26 5.45 -2.19
C HIS A 135 8.45 4.72 -2.82
N LYS A 136 8.63 3.44 -2.47
CA LYS A 136 9.63 2.54 -3.09
C LYS A 136 9.36 2.24 -4.57
N CYS A 137 8.27 2.76 -5.12
CA CYS A 137 7.82 2.62 -6.50
C CYS A 137 7.76 3.97 -7.24
N GLY A 138 8.13 5.07 -6.57
CA GLY A 138 8.27 6.39 -7.18
C GLY A 138 7.08 7.32 -6.94
N THR A 139 6.24 7.06 -5.94
CA THR A 139 5.28 8.05 -5.45
C THR A 139 5.96 9.07 -4.51
N ASN A 140 5.32 10.22 -4.33
CA ASN A 140 5.77 11.31 -3.46
C ASN A 140 4.67 11.80 -2.51
N ASP A 141 5.06 12.63 -1.55
CA ASP A 141 4.16 13.26 -0.57
C ASP A 141 3.73 14.67 -0.99
N ALA A 142 3.24 14.80 -2.23
CA ALA A 142 2.74 16.10 -2.67
C ALA A 142 1.45 16.51 -1.93
N ASP A 143 0.70 15.56 -1.37
CA ASP A 143 -0.45 15.84 -0.51
C ASP A 143 -0.85 14.64 0.37
N TYR A 144 -1.74 14.89 1.33
CA TYR A 144 -2.29 13.93 2.29
C TYR A 144 -3.83 14.03 2.31
N PHE A 145 -4.47 13.28 1.42
CA PHE A 145 -5.90 13.43 1.09
C PHE A 145 -6.82 13.01 2.23
N TYR A 146 -6.63 11.79 2.77
CA TYR A 146 -7.47 11.27 3.85
C TYR A 146 -7.41 12.17 5.09
N GLN A 147 -6.19 12.55 5.49
CA GLN A 147 -5.89 13.35 6.67
C GLN A 147 -6.46 14.77 6.55
N LYS A 148 -6.54 15.31 5.33
CA LYS A 148 -7.12 16.63 5.04
C LYS A 148 -8.61 16.58 4.69
N ASN A 149 -9.23 15.39 4.73
CA ASN A 149 -10.60 15.18 4.28
C ASN A 149 -10.85 15.71 2.84
N GLN A 150 -9.91 15.41 1.95
CA GLN A 150 -9.96 15.77 0.54
C GLN A 150 -9.93 14.51 -0.31
N VAL A 151 -10.56 14.57 -1.49
CA VAL A 151 -10.47 13.50 -2.47
C VAL A 151 -9.13 13.57 -3.23
N PRO A 152 -8.61 12.44 -3.78
CA PRO A 152 -7.39 12.46 -4.54
C PRO A 152 -7.49 13.38 -5.76
N HIS A 153 -6.48 14.23 -5.94
CA HIS A 153 -6.41 15.18 -7.03
C HIS A 153 -4.97 15.53 -7.38
N SER A 154 -4.74 16.03 -8.59
CA SER A 154 -3.40 16.44 -9.01
C SER A 154 -2.99 17.76 -8.37
N LYS A 155 -1.69 17.88 -8.06
CA LYS A 155 -1.02 19.15 -7.75
C LYS A 155 -0.28 19.67 -8.98
N TRP A 156 0.12 20.94 -8.96
CA TRP A 156 0.80 21.57 -10.09
C TRP A 156 2.11 20.87 -10.51
N TYR A 157 2.78 20.17 -9.59
CA TYR A 157 4.05 19.46 -9.80
C TYR A 157 3.93 17.93 -9.71
N SER A 158 2.77 17.39 -9.35
CA SER A 158 2.58 15.96 -9.17
C SER A 158 1.15 15.56 -9.52
N GLU A 159 1.01 14.72 -10.55
CA GLU A 159 -0.28 14.15 -10.92
C GLU A 159 -0.71 13.09 -9.88
N TRP A 160 -2.01 12.97 -9.59
CA TRP A 160 -2.54 12.15 -8.48
C TRP A 160 -2.01 10.71 -8.43
N GLN A 161 -1.79 10.05 -9.56
CA GLN A 161 -1.26 8.68 -9.60
C GLN A 161 0.21 8.58 -9.13
N ASN A 162 0.90 9.70 -8.95
CA ASN A 162 2.26 9.75 -8.41
C ASN A 162 2.29 10.19 -6.94
N ILE A 163 1.13 10.39 -6.30
CA ILE A 163 1.04 10.82 -4.91
C ILE A 163 0.69 9.60 -4.05
N ALA A 164 1.48 9.33 -3.01
CA ALA A 164 1.31 8.15 -2.16
C ALA A 164 -0.06 8.13 -1.48
N SER A 165 -0.54 9.30 -1.06
CA SER A 165 -1.87 9.42 -0.42
C SER A 165 -3.06 9.14 -1.35
N THR A 166 -2.88 9.03 -2.67
CA THR A 166 -3.97 8.49 -3.51
C THR A 166 -4.30 7.06 -3.11
N TYR A 167 -3.27 6.27 -2.76
CA TYR A 167 -3.41 4.84 -2.51
C TYR A 167 -3.88 4.53 -1.09
N ASP A 168 -3.44 5.30 -0.08
CA ASP A 168 -4.03 5.20 1.27
C ASP A 168 -5.51 5.63 1.26
N TYR A 169 -5.84 6.69 0.53
CA TYR A 169 -7.21 7.15 0.41
C TYR A 169 -8.11 6.06 -0.19
N TRP A 170 -7.69 5.43 -1.29
CA TRP A 170 -8.48 4.35 -1.88
C TRP A 170 -8.59 3.12 -0.98
N SER A 171 -7.58 2.86 -0.15
CA SER A 171 -7.63 1.78 0.83
C SER A 171 -8.69 2.05 1.90
N ILE A 172 -8.74 3.29 2.42
CA ILE A 172 -9.57 3.68 3.56
C ILE A 172 -11.00 4.05 3.14
N LYS A 173 -11.16 4.81 2.05
CA LYS A 173 -12.45 5.36 1.59
C LYS A 173 -13.06 4.57 0.42
N GLY A 174 -12.31 3.63 -0.14
CA GLY A 174 -12.69 2.91 -1.34
C GLY A 174 -12.19 3.57 -2.62
N PHE A 175 -12.09 2.77 -3.67
CA PHE A 175 -11.63 3.21 -4.98
C PHE A 175 -12.65 4.17 -5.63
N CYS A 176 -12.12 5.25 -6.20
CA CYS A 176 -12.83 6.17 -7.09
C CYS A 176 -11.83 6.64 -8.17
N VAL A 177 -12.31 7.15 -9.30
CA VAL A 177 -11.47 7.71 -10.36
C VAL A 177 -11.38 9.22 -10.19
N PRO A 178 -10.20 9.77 -9.85
CA PRO A 178 -10.04 11.21 -9.77
C PRO A 178 -10.40 11.88 -11.09
N GLU A 179 -10.96 13.08 -11.01
CA GLU A 179 -11.49 13.87 -12.15
C GLU A 179 -12.81 13.33 -12.73
N ILE A 180 -13.40 12.28 -12.14
CA ILE A 180 -14.66 11.68 -12.62
C ILE A 180 -15.67 11.49 -11.49
N ASP A 181 -15.32 10.71 -10.47
CA ASP A 181 -16.28 10.29 -9.43
C ASP A 181 -15.67 10.12 -8.03
N CYS A 182 -14.49 10.69 -7.82
CA CYS A 182 -14.15 11.20 -6.49
C CYS A 182 -14.78 12.61 -6.36
#